data_AF-A0A842M8G3-F1
#
_entry.id   AF-A0A842M8G3-F1
#
_cell.length_a   1.000
_cell.length_b   1.000
_cell.length_c   1.000
_cell.angle_alpha   90.00
_cell.angle_beta   90.00
_cell.angle_gamma   90.00
#
_symmetry.space_group_name_H-M   'P 1'
#
loop_
_entity.id
_entity.type
_entity.pdbx_description
1 polymer ?
#
loop_
_entity_poly.entity_id
_entity_poly.type
_entity_poly.pdbx_seq_one_letter_code
_entity_poly.pdbx_strand_id
1 'polypeptide(L)'
;MRNKTPVKCPNCGSEMTGIGRQTIRTGPVNEAMWLLVYPDVGVPVAFDAYVCEYCGKFELFADENAVKMLKGEYAGDELVKCSSCGKEYIKEYWRCPYCGAETKKG
;
A
#
# COMPACT_ATOMS: atom_id res chain seq x y z
N MET A 1 -10.02 9.45 19.55
CA MET A 1 -10.00 8.01 19.22
C MET A 1 -11.16 7.75 18.28
N ARG A 2 -10.93 7.33 17.02
CA ARG A 2 -12.03 7.02 16.09
C ARG A 2 -12.61 5.66 16.48
N ASN A 3 -13.88 5.62 16.87
CA ASN A 3 -14.62 4.38 17.07
C ASN A 3 -14.67 3.62 15.73
N LYS A 4 -13.82 2.61 15.56
CA LYS A 4 -13.91 1.72 14.40
C LYS A 4 -15.07 0.76 14.63
N THR A 5 -16.08 0.82 13.77
CA THR A 5 -17.14 -0.20 13.69
C THR A 5 -16.50 -1.58 13.56
N PRO A 6 -16.98 -2.60 14.30
CA PRO A 6 -16.44 -3.95 14.20
C PRO A 6 -16.60 -4.51 12.78
N VAL A 7 -15.51 -5.02 12.22
CA VAL A 7 -15.48 -5.64 10.88
C VAL A 7 -16.09 -7.03 10.97
N LYS A 8 -17.12 -7.30 10.16
CA LYS A 8 -17.79 -8.62 10.11
C LYS A 8 -17.28 -9.43 8.93
N CYS A 9 -17.06 -10.72 9.16
CA CYS A 9 -16.63 -11.66 8.13
C CYS A 9 -17.76 -11.84 7.11
N PRO A 10 -17.53 -11.61 5.81
CA PRO A 10 -18.58 -11.78 4.81
C PRO A 10 -18.94 -13.24 4.54
N ASN A 11 -18.16 -14.21 5.03
CA ASN A 11 -18.45 -15.62 4.85
C ASN A 11 -19.36 -16.17 5.94
N CYS A 12 -19.05 -15.89 7.22
CA CYS A 12 -19.77 -16.48 8.36
C CYS A 12 -20.47 -15.45 9.28
N GLY A 13 -20.33 -14.15 9.03
CA GLY A 13 -20.93 -13.09 9.83
C GLY A 13 -20.24 -12.79 11.17
N SER A 14 -19.30 -13.63 11.61
CA SER A 14 -18.53 -13.42 12.85
C SER A 14 -17.72 -12.14 12.79
N GLU A 15 -17.46 -11.53 13.95
CA GLU A 15 -16.50 -10.44 14.06
C GLU A 15 -15.09 -10.88 13.70
N MET A 16 -14.34 -10.03 13.02
CA MET A 16 -12.97 -10.30 12.60
C MET A 16 -11.96 -9.66 13.55
N THR A 17 -10.86 -10.35 13.82
CA THR A 17 -9.74 -9.87 14.64
C THR A 17 -8.81 -9.01 13.79
N GLY A 18 -8.59 -7.77 14.20
CA GLY A 18 -7.61 -6.89 13.56
C GLY A 18 -6.19 -7.31 13.93
N ILE A 19 -5.35 -7.60 12.93
CA ILE A 19 -3.96 -8.02 13.14
C ILE A 19 -2.94 -6.90 12.90
N GLY A 20 -3.42 -5.66 12.81
CA GLY A 20 -2.61 -4.47 12.63
C GLY A 20 -2.43 -4.06 11.18
N ARG A 21 -1.54 -3.08 10.98
CA ARG A 21 -1.30 -2.46 9.68
C ARG A 21 -0.21 -3.20 8.92
N GLN A 22 -0.55 -3.70 7.74
CA GLN A 22 0.34 -4.47 6.87
C GLN A 22 0.71 -3.62 5.66
N THR A 23 2.01 -3.52 5.38
CA THR A 23 2.51 -2.86 4.16
C THR A 23 2.72 -3.91 3.09
N ILE A 24 1.95 -3.82 2.01
CA ILE A 24 1.99 -4.77 0.89
C ILE A 24 2.31 -3.98 -0.37
N ARG A 25 3.20 -4.50 -1.20
CA ARG A 25 3.44 -3.92 -2.53
C ARG A 25 2.30 -4.32 -3.43
N THR A 26 1.47 -3.36 -3.79
CA THR A 26 0.44 -3.58 -4.81
C THR A 26 0.99 -3.18 -6.16
N GLY A 27 0.56 -3.86 -7.22
CA GLY A 27 0.68 -3.29 -8.56
C GLY A 27 -0.14 -2.00 -8.67
N PRO A 28 0.07 -1.18 -9.71
CA PRO A 28 -0.84 -0.07 -10.00
C PRO A 28 -2.27 -0.61 -10.20
N VAL A 29 -3.25 -0.05 -9.50
CA VAL A 29 -4.65 -0.52 -9.53
C VAL A 29 -5.59 0.35 -10.38
N ASN A 30 -5.03 1.23 -11.22
CA ASN A 30 -5.78 1.88 -12.29
C ASN A 30 -5.39 1.27 -13.66
N GLU A 31 -6.36 1.21 -14.58
CA GLU A 31 -6.21 0.50 -15.86
C GLU A 31 -5.36 1.26 -16.91
N ALA A 32 -4.87 2.46 -16.61
CA ALA A 32 -4.15 3.28 -17.58
C ALA A 32 -2.66 3.48 -17.24
N MET A 33 -2.28 3.43 -15.96
CA MET A 33 -0.93 3.79 -15.51
C MET A 33 0.05 2.61 -15.55
N TRP A 34 -0.43 1.36 -15.58
CA TRP A 34 0.39 0.16 -15.78
C TRP A 34 1.12 0.14 -17.12
N LEU A 35 0.55 0.76 -18.16
CA LEU A 35 1.11 0.83 -19.51
C LEU A 35 2.02 2.03 -19.73
N LEU A 36 1.79 3.13 -19.01
CA LEU A 36 2.32 4.43 -19.41
C LEU A 36 3.49 4.93 -18.57
N VAL A 37 3.64 4.47 -17.32
CA VAL A 37 4.55 5.13 -16.37
C VAL A 37 5.60 4.15 -15.86
N TYR A 38 5.29 3.07 -15.13
CA TYR A 38 6.33 2.13 -14.68
C TYR A 38 5.82 0.71 -14.32
N PRO A 39 6.02 -0.32 -15.17
CA PRO A 39 5.54 -1.69 -14.92
C PRO A 39 6.22 -2.39 -13.72
N ASP A 40 7.39 -1.91 -13.29
CA ASP A 40 8.15 -2.47 -12.15
C ASP A 40 7.86 -1.78 -10.80
N VAL A 41 7.09 -0.68 -10.80
CA VAL A 41 6.84 0.14 -9.60
C VAL A 41 5.58 -0.36 -8.92
N GLY A 42 5.71 -1.46 -8.18
CA GLY A 42 4.74 -1.76 -7.15
C GLY A 42 4.83 -0.69 -6.06
N VAL A 43 3.70 -0.11 -5.67
CA VAL A 43 3.63 0.86 -4.58
C VAL A 43 3.41 0.10 -3.27
N PRO A 44 4.30 0.24 -2.27
CA PRO A 44 3.99 -0.22 -0.93
C PRO A 44 2.79 0.54 -0.34
N VAL A 45 1.66 -0.13 -0.23
CA VAL A 45 0.45 0.44 0.34
C VAL A 45 0.21 -0.21 1.68
N ALA A 46 -0.13 0.60 2.67
CA ALA A 46 -0.39 0.11 4.02
C ALA A 46 -1.90 -0.06 4.22
N PHE A 47 -2.29 -1.28 4.59
CA PHE A 47 -3.67 -1.71 4.78
C PHE A 47 -3.90 -2.10 6.23
N ASP A 48 -5.10 -1.86 6.75
CA ASP A 48 -5.52 -2.53 7.97
C ASP A 48 -5.93 -3.96 7.63
N ALA A 49 -5.33 -4.95 8.30
CA ALA A 49 -5.58 -6.35 8.04
C ALA A 49 -6.46 -6.98 9.12
N TYR A 50 -7.41 -7.80 8.69
CA TYR A 50 -8.34 -8.51 9.56
C TYR A 50 -8.41 -9.99 9.19
N VAL A 51 -8.47 -10.86 10.19
CA VAL A 51 -8.63 -12.30 10.01
C VAL A 51 -9.87 -12.79 10.74
N CYS A 52 -10.61 -13.69 10.12
CA CYS A 52 -11.69 -14.43 10.78
C CYS A 52 -11.11 -15.70 11.41
N GLU A 53 -11.15 -15.80 12.73
CA GLU A 53 -10.61 -16.97 13.46
C GLU A 53 -11.42 -18.26 13.22
N TYR A 54 -12.67 -18.15 12.78
CA TYR A 54 -13.55 -19.31 12.55
C TYR A 54 -13.37 -19.94 11.17
N CYS A 55 -13.22 -19.13 10.12
CA CYS A 55 -13.11 -19.63 8.74
C CYS A 55 -11.76 -19.36 8.07
N GLY A 56 -10.85 -18.65 8.74
CA GLY A 56 -9.53 -18.30 8.22
C GLY A 56 -9.51 -17.20 7.17
N LYS A 57 -10.67 -16.59 6.84
CA LYS A 57 -10.74 -15.53 5.82
C LYS A 57 -9.92 -14.31 6.25
N PHE A 58 -9.09 -13.80 5.34
CA PHE A 58 -8.23 -12.64 5.52
C PHE A 58 -8.67 -11.50 4.60
N GLU A 59 -8.82 -10.29 5.14
CA GLU A 59 -9.22 -9.11 4.39
C GLU A 59 -8.32 -7.90 4.69
N LEU A 60 -8.08 -7.11 3.66
CA LEU A 60 -7.28 -5.89 3.69
C LEU A 60 -8.17 -4.69 3.42
N PHE A 61 -8.09 -3.66 4.25
CA PHE A 61 -8.86 -2.44 4.10
C PHE A 61 -7.90 -1.27 3.84
N ALA A 62 -8.10 -0.62 2.69
CA ALA A 62 -7.40 0.60 2.33
C ALA A 62 -8.01 1.79 3.08
N ASP A 63 -7.17 2.63 3.68
CA ASP A 63 -7.59 3.96 4.10
C ASP A 63 -7.52 4.97 2.96
N GLU A 64 -7.89 6.22 3.22
CA GLU A 64 -7.91 7.28 2.21
C GLU A 64 -6.54 7.50 1.54
N ASN A 65 -5.44 7.37 2.29
CA ASN A 65 -4.10 7.51 1.74
C ASN A 65 -3.77 6.32 0.84
N ALA A 66 -4.04 5.11 1.31
CA ALA A 66 -3.92 3.90 0.51
C ALA A 66 -4.74 3.99 -0.79
N VAL A 67 -5.97 4.52 -0.74
CA VAL A 67 -6.81 4.71 -1.94
C VAL A 67 -6.20 5.71 -2.92
N LYS A 68 -5.66 6.86 -2.47
CA LYS A 68 -4.97 7.82 -3.35
C LYS A 68 -3.75 7.22 -4.03
N MET A 69 -2.94 6.51 -3.24
CA MET A 69 -1.76 5.79 -3.70
C MET A 69 -2.11 4.75 -4.76
N LEU A 70 -3.13 3.95 -4.47
CA LEU A 70 -3.66 2.92 -5.35
C LEU A 70 -4.21 3.50 -6.66
N LYS A 71 -4.94 4.61 -6.58
CA LYS A 71 -5.44 5.32 -7.77
C LYS A 71 -4.34 5.96 -8.59
N GLY A 72 -3.08 5.93 -8.14
CA GLY A 72 -1.97 6.52 -8.86
C GLY A 72 -2.13 8.03 -9.00
N GLU A 73 -2.80 8.68 -8.06
CA GLU A 73 -2.90 10.14 -7.97
C GLU A 73 -1.57 10.72 -7.45
N TYR A 74 -0.46 10.33 -8.09
CA TYR A 74 0.86 10.85 -7.82
C TYR A 74 1.18 11.98 -8.79
N ALA A 75 1.55 13.14 -8.26
CA ALA A 75 2.13 14.20 -9.08
C ALA A 75 3.61 13.92 -9.35
N GLY A 76 4.16 14.38 -10.48
CA GLY A 76 5.55 14.06 -10.88
C GLY A 76 6.61 14.58 -9.90
N ASP A 77 6.26 15.59 -9.09
CA ASP A 77 7.05 16.12 -7.99
C ASP A 77 7.01 15.26 -6.72
N GLU A 78 6.16 14.22 -6.66
CA GLU A 78 6.08 13.28 -5.54
C GLU A 78 7.02 12.07 -5.69
N LEU A 79 7.69 11.96 -6.84
CA LEU A 79 8.67 10.91 -7.13
C LEU A 79 10.12 11.39 -6.92
N VAL A 80 11.00 10.46 -6.59
CA VAL A 80 12.45 10.62 -6.51
C VAL A 80 13.15 9.49 -7.24
N LYS A 81 14.26 9.83 -7.91
CA LYS A 81 15.14 8.87 -8.56
C LYS A 81 16.18 8.37 -7.57
N CYS A 82 16.25 7.05 -7.36
CA CYS A 82 17.28 6.45 -6.53
C CYS A 82 18.66 6.70 -7.15
N SER A 83 19.58 7.28 -6.39
CA SER A 83 20.96 7.48 -6.86
C SER A 83 21.73 6.17 -7.03
N SER A 84 21.31 5.09 -6.36
CA SER A 84 22.01 3.79 -6.40
C SER A 84 21.54 2.89 -7.55
N CYS A 85 20.22 2.76 -7.77
CA CYS A 85 19.69 1.88 -8.82
C CYS A 85 19.03 2.62 -10.00
N GLY A 86 18.93 3.95 -9.94
CA GLY A 86 18.35 4.77 -11.00
C GLY A 86 16.83 4.66 -11.16
N LYS A 87 16.14 3.81 -10.40
CA LYS A 87 14.67 3.68 -10.45
C LYS A 87 13.98 4.82 -9.69
N GLU A 88 12.85 5.25 -10.21
CA GLU A 88 11.98 6.24 -9.57
C GLU A 88 10.98 5.57 -8.61
N TYR A 89 10.68 6.26 -7.51
CA TYR A 89 9.71 5.84 -6.48
C TYR A 89 9.24 7.04 -5.67
N ILE A 90 8.19 6.88 -4.88
CA ILE A 90 7.57 7.96 -4.10
C ILE A 90 8.48 8.44 -2.97
N LYS A 91 8.52 9.75 -2.73
CA LYS A 91 9.35 10.41 -1.71
C LYS A 91 9.11 9.92 -0.27
N GLU A 92 7.93 9.37 0.02
CA GLU A 92 7.57 8.86 1.35
C GLU A 92 8.43 7.68 1.83
N TYR A 93 9.15 7.00 0.92
CA TYR A 93 10.05 5.92 1.30
C TYR A 93 11.39 6.41 1.83
N TRP A 94 11.67 6.08 3.09
CA TRP A 94 12.98 6.30 3.74
C TRP A 94 14.15 5.54 3.08
N ARG A 95 13.84 4.45 2.36
CA ARG A 95 14.81 3.62 1.63
C ARG A 95 14.25 3.26 0.27
N CYS A 96 15.13 3.17 -0.73
CA CYS A 96 14.76 2.70 -2.04
C CYS A 96 14.07 1.33 -1.94
N PRO A 97 12.82 1.17 -2.40
CA PRO A 97 12.12 -0.10 -2.31
C PRO A 97 12.76 -1.18 -3.20
N TYR A 98 13.59 -0.82 -4.17
CA TYR A 98 14.21 -1.79 -5.09
C TYR A 98 15.53 -2.35 -4.56
N CYS A 99 16.39 -1.49 -4.02
CA CYS A 99 17.75 -1.88 -3.63
C CYS A 99 18.07 -1.65 -2.14
N GLY A 100 17.15 -1.07 -1.38
CA GLY A 100 17.34 -0.79 0.05
C GLY A 100 18.24 0.41 0.37
N ALA A 101 18.81 1.08 -0.64
CA ALA A 101 19.67 2.26 -0.43
C ALA A 101 18.91 3.39 0.29
N GLU A 102 19.57 4.06 1.23
CA GLU A 102 19.00 5.22 1.92
C GLU A 102 18.84 6.40 0.97
N THR A 103 17.71 7.08 1.09
CA THR A 103 17.35 8.22 0.26
C THR A 103 17.82 9.46 1.02
N LYS A 104 18.85 10.15 0.51
CA LYS A 104 19.61 11.20 1.23
C LYS A 104 18.72 12.05 2.15
N LYS A 105 19.06 12.06 3.46
CA LYS A 105 18.54 12.99 4.46
C LYS A 105 19.01 14.41 4.13
N GLY A 106 18.06 15.31 3.93
CA GLY A 106 18.21 16.76 4.05
C GLY A 106 17.14 17.24 5.00
#